data_AF-A0A3D3DTE7-F1
#
_entry.id   AF-A0A3D3DTE7-F1
#
_cell.length_a   1.000
_cell.length_b   1.000
_cell.length_c   1.000
_cell.angle_alpha   90.00
_cell.angle_beta   90.00
_cell.angle_gamma   90.00
#
_symmetry.space_group_name_H-M   'P 1'
#
loop_
_entity.id
_entity.type
_entity.pdbx_description
1 polymer ?
#
loop_
_entity_poly.entity_id
_entity_poly.type
_entity_poly.pdbx_seq_one_letter_code
_entity_poly.pdbx_strand_id
1 'polypeptide(L)'
;MIPLRVLSASEQVAEYLRQELLCGTWVDTMPGESHLVAQLGVGRDTVKMALKHLERDGLLVPQGVGRRRKIALSDDHTAQALRVAVMLFESEDKGLDFQIQLNHQLEKAGYMHFFADKTLSDLGRNTGRIARFVKKTEADAWIVSAGSREILQWFTKQE
;
A
#
# COMPACT_ATOMS: atom_id res chain seq x y z
N MET A 1 -3.48 21.88 15.75
CA MET A 1 -2.09 21.98 15.29
C MET A 1 -1.43 20.64 15.60
N ILE A 2 -1.03 19.86 14.60
CA ILE A 2 -0.40 18.55 14.83
C ILE A 2 1.08 18.83 15.19
N PRO A 3 1.59 18.34 16.32
CA PRO A 3 2.99 18.58 16.71
C PRO A 3 3.95 17.91 15.72
N LEU A 4 5.07 18.57 15.42
CA LEU A 4 6.15 18.02 14.60
C LEU A 4 6.76 16.81 15.31
N ARG A 5 6.59 15.62 14.75
CA ARG A 5 7.23 14.40 15.23
C ARG A 5 8.56 14.21 14.49
N VAL A 6 9.67 14.48 15.17
CA VAL A 6 11.01 14.20 14.64
C VAL A 6 11.31 12.72 14.87
N LEU A 7 11.36 11.94 13.80
CA LEU A 7 11.73 10.53 13.84
C LEU A 7 13.26 10.37 13.88
N SER A 8 13.73 9.40 14.65
CA SER A 8 15.11 8.94 14.59
C SER A 8 15.40 8.24 13.26
N ALA A 9 16.67 8.12 12.88
CA ALA A 9 17.07 7.41 11.67
C ALA A 9 16.57 5.95 11.65
N SER A 10 16.54 5.27 12.80
CA SER A 10 16.02 3.90 12.90
C SER A 10 14.51 3.82 12.73
N GLU A 11 13.76 4.83 13.21
CA GLU A 11 12.31 4.90 13.00
C GLU A 11 11.97 5.22 11.55
N GLN A 12 12.70 6.12 10.90
CA GLN A 12 12.54 6.40 9.47
C GLN A 12 12.78 5.16 8.62
N VAL A 13 13.85 4.41 8.91
CA VAL A 13 14.14 3.14 8.22
C VAL A 13 13.07 2.10 8.53
N ALA A 14 12.58 2.01 9.77
CA ALA A 14 11.50 1.09 10.12
C ALA A 14 10.21 1.41 9.35
N GLU A 15 9.84 2.69 9.24
CA GLU A 15 8.64 3.10 8.51
C GLU A 15 8.76 2.76 7.02
N TYR A 16 9.91 3.05 6.42
CA TYR A 16 10.17 2.68 5.03
C TYR A 16 10.06 1.17 4.81
N LEU A 17 10.70 0.37 5.67
CA LEU A 17 10.64 -1.10 5.58
C LEU A 17 9.22 -1.64 5.83
N ARG A 18 8.44 -1.00 6.70
CA ARG A 18 7.03 -1.33 6.93
C ARG A 18 6.22 -1.13 5.65
N GLN A 19 6.38 0.01 4.99
CA GLN A 19 5.68 0.29 3.74
C GLN A 19 6.03 -0.74 2.66
N GLU A 20 7.32 -1.06 2.49
CA GLU A 20 7.75 -2.09 1.54
C GLU A 20 7.20 -3.49 1.87
N LEU A 21 7.09 -3.84 3.15
CA LEU A 21 6.45 -5.09 3.59
C LEU A 21 4.95 -5.11 3.24
N LEU A 22 4.23 -4.01 3.49
CA LEU A 22 2.81 -3.89 3.17
C LEU A 22 2.54 -3.87 1.66
N CYS A 23 3.48 -3.34 0.86
CA CYS A 23 3.44 -3.40 -0.59
C CYS A 23 3.75 -4.81 -1.15
N GLY A 24 4.06 -5.79 -0.30
CA GLY A 24 4.42 -7.14 -0.74
C GLY A 24 5.75 -7.18 -1.50
N THR A 25 6.66 -6.21 -1.28
CA THR A 25 7.96 -6.20 -1.95
C THR A 25 8.76 -7.47 -1.61
N TRP A 26 8.65 -7.94 -0.37
CA TRP A 26 9.27 -9.17 0.13
C TRP A 26 8.20 -10.13 0.66
N VAL A 27 8.34 -11.40 0.29
CA VAL A 27 7.44 -12.49 0.67
C VAL A 27 8.21 -13.51 1.49
N ASP A 28 7.57 -14.06 2.53
CA ASP A 28 8.08 -15.04 3.49
C ASP A 28 9.26 -14.61 4.39
N THR A 29 10.30 -14.02 3.81
CA THR A 29 11.57 -13.78 4.51
C THR A 29 12.16 -12.42 4.19
N MET A 30 12.59 -11.71 5.24
CA MET A 30 13.25 -10.43 5.11
C MET A 30 14.67 -10.58 4.55
N PRO A 31 15.14 -9.66 3.68
CA PRO A 31 16.56 -9.54 3.35
C PRO A 31 17.44 -9.44 4.61
N GLY A 32 18.66 -9.96 4.50
CA GLY A 32 19.63 -9.91 5.59
C GLY A 32 20.13 -8.49 5.88
N GLU A 33 20.61 -8.24 7.10
CA GLU A 33 21.08 -6.92 7.54
C GLU A 33 22.14 -6.32 6.60
N SER A 34 23.12 -7.12 6.16
CA SER A 34 24.16 -6.66 5.24
C SER A 34 23.62 -6.21 3.88
N HIS A 35 22.57 -6.87 3.39
CA HIS A 35 21.92 -6.48 2.14
C HIS A 35 21.18 -5.15 2.31
N LEU A 36 20.44 -4.99 3.41
CA LEU A 36 19.73 -3.75 3.73
C LEU A 36 20.68 -2.58 3.94
N VAL A 37 21.83 -2.79 4.57
CA VAL A 37 22.89 -1.77 4.70
C VAL A 37 23.39 -1.32 3.33
N ALA A 38 23.70 -2.26 2.44
CA ALA A 38 24.19 -1.94 1.10
C ALA A 38 23.12 -1.24 0.25
N GLN A 39 21.86 -1.68 0.36
CA GLN A 39 20.75 -1.13 -0.42
C GLN A 39 20.33 0.27 0.04
N LEU A 40 20.25 0.50 1.36
CA LEU A 40 19.72 1.73 1.93
C LEU A 40 20.81 2.75 2.29
N GLY A 41 22.08 2.35 2.26
CA GLY A 41 23.20 3.23 2.62
C GLY A 41 23.21 3.66 4.09
N VAL A 42 22.46 2.98 4.96
CA VAL A 42 22.37 3.30 6.39
C VAL A 42 23.26 2.40 7.25
N GLY A 43 23.68 2.93 8.40
CA GLY A 43 24.51 2.21 9.35
C GLY A 43 23.88 0.89 9.84
N ARG A 44 24.72 -0.11 10.10
CA ARG A 44 24.28 -1.44 10.55
C ARG A 44 23.42 -1.40 11.82
N ASP A 45 23.77 -0.56 12.78
CA ASP A 45 22.99 -0.41 14.02
C ASP A 45 21.62 0.21 13.78
N THR A 46 21.52 1.14 12.82
CA THR A 46 20.24 1.73 12.39
C THR A 46 19.33 0.67 11.79
N VAL A 47 19.85 -0.15 10.87
CA VAL A 47 19.10 -1.29 10.27
C VAL A 47 18.69 -2.29 11.35
N LYS A 48 19.60 -2.64 12.25
CA LYS A 48 19.32 -3.57 13.34
C LYS A 48 18.22 -3.05 14.27
N MET A 49 18.24 -1.76 14.62
CA MET A 49 17.19 -1.14 15.43
C MET A 49 15.87 -1.08 14.67
N ALA A 50 15.89 -0.68 13.39
CA ALA A 50 14.70 -0.66 12.54
C ALA A 50 14.00 -2.03 12.48
N LEU A 51 14.77 -3.10 12.27
CA LEU A 51 14.23 -4.46 12.25
C LEU A 51 13.67 -4.88 13.61
N LYS A 52 14.28 -4.45 14.73
CA LYS A 52 13.70 -4.66 16.07
C LYS A 52 12.41 -3.89 16.30
N HIS A 53 12.24 -2.71 15.70
CA HIS A 53 10.96 -2.00 15.73
C HIS A 53 9.88 -2.84 15.04
N LEU A 54 10.16 -3.37 13.86
CA LEU A 54 9.24 -4.23 13.12
C LEU A 54 8.94 -5.56 13.85
N GLU A 55 9.92 -6.14 14.55
CA GLU A 55 9.70 -7.30 15.43
C GLU A 55 8.76 -6.95 16.61
N ARG A 56 8.97 -5.78 17.23
CA ARG A 56 8.11 -5.30 18.32
C ARG A 56 6.68 -5.05 17.85
N ASP A 57 6.54 -4.56 16.63
CA ASP A 57 5.25 -4.30 15.97
C ASP A 57 4.58 -5.59 15.47
N GLY A 58 5.22 -6.77 15.65
CA GLY A 58 4.68 -8.07 15.26
C GLY A 58 4.78 -8.39 13.77
N LEU A 59 5.41 -7.52 12.97
CA LEU A 59 5.51 -7.69 11.51
C LEU A 59 6.62 -8.68 11.11
N LEU A 60 7.59 -8.90 11.99
CA LEU A 60 8.70 -9.82 11.78
C LEU A 60 8.84 -10.77 12.98
N VAL A 61 9.15 -12.03 12.69
CA VAL A 61 9.49 -13.04 13.70
C VAL A 61 11.00 -13.33 13.66
N PRO A 62 11.72 -13.18 14.78
CA PRO A 62 13.12 -13.54 14.87
C PRO A 62 13.29 -15.06 14.73
N GLN A 63 14.27 -15.48 13.93
CA GLN A 63 14.55 -16.90 13.67
C GLN A 63 15.83 -17.41 14.39
N GLY A 64 16.43 -16.57 15.25
CA GLY A 64 17.70 -16.84 15.92
C GLY A 64 18.87 -16.05 15.34
N VAL A 65 20.02 -16.12 16.02
CA VAL A 65 21.21 -15.30 15.70
C VAL A 65 21.72 -15.60 14.29
N GLY A 66 21.89 -14.54 13.48
CA GLY A 66 22.43 -14.65 12.13
C GLY A 66 21.46 -15.20 11.08
N ARG A 67 20.23 -15.59 11.48
CA ARG A 67 19.20 -16.05 10.55
C ARG A 67 18.34 -14.88 10.08
N ARG A 68 17.84 -14.96 8.85
CA ARG A 68 16.92 -13.98 8.30
C ARG A 68 15.61 -14.03 9.08
N ARG A 69 15.00 -12.86 9.29
CA ARG A 69 13.72 -12.72 9.99
C ARG A 69 12.61 -13.23 9.08
N LYS A 70 11.66 -13.96 9.64
CA LYS A 70 10.46 -14.40 8.91
C LYS A 70 9.46 -13.25 8.93
N ILE A 71 8.82 -12.99 7.79
CA ILE A 71 7.73 -12.00 7.72
C ILE A 71 6.49 -12.66 8.34
N ALA A 72 5.88 -11.96 9.29
CA ALA A 72 4.77 -12.45 10.10
C ALA A 72 3.56 -11.53 9.98
N LEU A 73 3.29 -11.08 8.75
CA LEU A 73 2.03 -10.44 8.44
C LEU A 73 0.93 -11.45 8.76
N SER A 74 0.08 -11.13 9.73
CA SER A 74 -1.09 -11.96 10.04
C SER A 74 -1.99 -12.02 8.79
N ASP A 75 -2.73 -13.10 8.59
CA ASP A 75 -3.65 -13.26 7.44
C ASP A 75 -4.69 -12.11 7.35
N ASP A 76 -4.93 -11.37 8.43
CA ASP A 76 -5.71 -10.12 8.41
C ASP A 76 -5.09 -8.99 7.55
N HIS A 77 -3.77 -9.00 7.36
CA HIS A 77 -3.03 -8.09 6.49
C HIS A 77 -2.61 -8.73 5.17
N THR A 78 -2.62 -10.07 5.11
CA THR A 78 -2.34 -10.84 3.91
C THR A 78 -3.66 -11.36 3.34
N ALA A 79 -4.40 -10.48 2.67
CA ALA A 79 -5.54 -10.84 1.86
C ALA A 79 -6.70 -11.55 2.58
N GLN A 80 -7.53 -10.79 3.29
CA GLN A 80 -8.91 -10.80 2.82
C GLN A 80 -8.82 -10.23 1.40
N ALA A 81 -9.18 -11.03 0.39
CA ALA A 81 -8.98 -10.69 -1.02
C ALA A 81 -9.79 -9.42 -1.39
N LEU A 82 -9.28 -8.26 -0.98
CA LEU A 82 -9.89 -6.96 -1.16
C LEU A 82 -10.00 -6.76 -2.66
N ARG A 83 -11.25 -6.63 -3.11
CA ARG A 83 -11.58 -6.30 -4.49
C ARG A 83 -11.38 -4.81 -4.64
N VAL A 84 -10.22 -4.43 -5.15
CA VAL A 84 -9.84 -3.05 -5.38
C VAL A 84 -10.37 -2.61 -6.74
N ALA A 85 -11.31 -1.67 -6.75
CA ALA A 85 -11.80 -1.07 -7.99
C ALA A 85 -11.00 0.19 -8.33
N VAL A 86 -10.49 0.27 -9.56
CA VAL A 86 -9.80 1.45 -10.09
C VAL A 86 -10.76 2.24 -10.98
N MET A 87 -11.11 3.45 -10.54
CA MET A 87 -11.90 4.41 -11.30
C MET A 87 -10.99 5.42 -11.99
N LEU A 88 -10.99 5.37 -13.32
CA LEU A 88 -10.21 6.27 -14.15
C LEU A 88 -10.95 7.56 -14.44
N PHE A 89 -10.19 8.60 -14.82
CA PHE A 89 -10.79 9.83 -15.30
C PHE A 89 -11.37 9.60 -16.70
N GLU A 90 -10.56 9.01 -17.58
CA GLU A 90 -10.94 8.58 -18.93
C GLU A 90 -10.46 7.16 -19.22
N SER A 91 -11.06 6.50 -20.22
CA SER A 91 -10.73 5.10 -20.55
C SER A 91 -9.32 4.94 -21.11
N GLU A 92 -8.78 6.03 -21.66
CA GLU A 92 -7.44 6.13 -22.26
C GLU A 92 -6.35 6.14 -21.19
N ASP A 93 -6.67 6.51 -19.94
CA ASP A 93 -5.72 6.56 -18.83
C ASP A 93 -5.18 5.18 -18.45
N LYS A 94 -5.84 4.09 -18.88
CA LYS A 94 -5.42 2.69 -18.60
C LYS A 94 -3.97 2.42 -18.98
N GLY A 95 -3.49 3.07 -20.04
CA GLY A 95 -2.15 2.87 -20.59
C GLY A 95 -1.06 3.75 -19.99
N LEU A 96 -1.39 4.64 -19.04
CA LEU A 96 -0.39 5.49 -18.40
C LEU A 96 0.55 4.64 -17.55
N ASP A 97 1.86 4.93 -17.61
CA ASP A 97 2.91 4.14 -16.94
C ASP A 97 2.62 3.92 -15.46
N PHE A 98 2.07 4.94 -14.77
CA PHE A 98 1.73 4.82 -13.36
C PHE A 98 0.56 3.85 -13.09
N GLN A 99 -0.42 3.72 -14.01
CA GLN A 99 -1.52 2.76 -13.86
C GLN A 99 -1.02 1.34 -14.05
N ILE A 100 -0.13 1.14 -15.03
CA ILE A 100 0.52 -0.15 -15.26
C ILE A 100 1.34 -0.56 -14.03
N GLN A 101 2.13 0.36 -13.49
CA GLN A 101 2.92 0.12 -12.29
C GLN A 101 2.04 -0.17 -11.07
N LEU A 102 0.96 0.59 -10.87
CA LEU A 102 0.00 0.37 -9.80
C LEU A 102 -0.63 -1.01 -9.87
N ASN A 103 -1.13 -1.40 -11.03
CA ASN A 103 -1.74 -2.72 -11.23
C ASN A 103 -0.73 -3.84 -10.95
N HIS A 104 0.50 -3.71 -11.46
CA HIS A 104 1.55 -4.68 -11.18
C HIS A 104 1.87 -4.79 -9.68
N GLN A 105 1.84 -3.67 -8.94
CA GLN A 105 2.02 -3.67 -7.49
C GLN A 105 0.84 -4.34 -6.76
N LEU A 106 -0.40 -4.06 -7.18
CA LEU A 106 -1.59 -4.70 -6.62
C LEU A 106 -1.58 -6.22 -6.84
N GLU A 107 -1.23 -6.65 -8.05
CA GLU A 107 -1.10 -8.06 -8.42
C GLU A 107 0.01 -8.75 -7.60
N LYS A 108 1.19 -8.14 -7.52
CA LYS A 108 2.32 -8.67 -6.74
C LYS A 108 1.99 -8.80 -5.24
N ALA A 109 1.18 -7.89 -4.70
CA ALA A 109 0.72 -7.93 -3.33
C ALA A 109 -0.46 -8.91 -3.10
N GLY A 110 -0.97 -9.57 -4.15
CA GLY A 110 -2.03 -10.57 -4.05
C GLY A 110 -3.45 -9.99 -3.96
N TYR A 111 -3.65 -8.72 -4.29
CA TYR A 111 -4.98 -8.10 -4.32
C TYR A 111 -5.72 -8.39 -5.63
N MET A 112 -7.01 -8.69 -5.52
CA MET A 112 -7.89 -8.73 -6.68
C MET A 112 -8.19 -7.30 -7.11
N HIS A 113 -7.80 -6.89 -8.30
CA HIS A 113 -8.04 -5.55 -8.80
C HIS A 113 -8.76 -5.58 -10.15
N PHE A 114 -9.61 -4.58 -10.39
CA PHE A 114 -10.28 -4.42 -11.68
C PHE A 114 -10.54 -2.95 -11.98
N PHE A 115 -10.58 -2.61 -13.27
CA PHE A 115 -11.04 -1.29 -13.70
C PHE A 115 -12.56 -1.22 -13.64
N ALA A 116 -13.08 -0.13 -13.10
CA ALA A 116 -14.51 0.14 -13.11
C ALA A 116 -15.06 0.25 -14.54
N ASP A 117 -16.28 -0.27 -14.75
CA ASP A 117 -16.99 -0.21 -16.04
C ASP A 117 -17.27 1.21 -16.54
N LYS A 118 -17.24 2.19 -15.64
CA LYS A 118 -17.51 3.60 -15.93
C LYS A 118 -16.42 4.48 -15.35
N THR A 119 -15.99 5.44 -16.15
CA THR A 119 -15.02 6.47 -15.77
C THR A 119 -15.72 7.66 -15.11
N LEU A 120 -14.92 8.56 -14.51
CA LEU A 120 -15.46 9.82 -13.98
C LEU A 120 -16.09 10.67 -15.08
N SER A 121 -15.51 10.67 -16.28
CA SER A 121 -16.06 11.36 -17.46
C SER A 121 -17.40 10.76 -17.89
N ASP A 122 -17.55 9.43 -17.92
CA ASP A 122 -18.84 8.76 -18.23
C ASP A 122 -19.95 9.09 -17.23
N LEU A 123 -19.57 9.28 -15.96
CA LEU A 123 -20.48 9.64 -14.88
C LEU A 123 -20.76 11.15 -14.83
N GLY A 124 -20.18 11.93 -15.75
CA GLY A 124 -20.31 13.38 -15.82
C GLY A 124 -19.76 14.10 -14.58
N ARG A 125 -18.79 13.48 -13.88
CA ARG A 125 -18.16 13.98 -12.65
C ARG A 125 -19.18 14.33 -11.56
N ASN A 126 -20.37 13.72 -11.61
CA ASN A 126 -21.45 14.00 -10.70
C ASN A 126 -21.39 13.05 -9.50
N THR A 127 -21.22 13.63 -8.31
CA THR A 127 -21.10 12.88 -7.04
C THR A 127 -22.28 11.96 -6.79
N GLY A 128 -23.51 12.34 -7.14
CA GLY A 128 -24.70 11.49 -6.98
C GLY A 128 -24.71 10.25 -7.89
N ARG A 129 -24.27 10.39 -9.14
CA ARG A 129 -24.13 9.25 -10.06
C ARG A 129 -22.99 8.33 -9.65
N ILE A 130 -21.86 8.92 -9.23
CA ILE A 130 -20.71 8.19 -8.69
C ILE A 130 -21.11 7.41 -7.44
N ALA A 131 -21.83 8.03 -6.50
CA ALA A 131 -22.30 7.36 -5.29
C ALA A 131 -23.18 6.15 -5.58
N ARG A 132 -24.12 6.29 -6.53
CA ARG A 132 -24.98 5.18 -6.94
C ARG A 132 -24.18 4.06 -7.64
N PHE A 133 -23.20 4.42 -8.46
CA PHE A 133 -22.33 3.46 -9.13
C PHE A 133 -21.45 2.70 -8.13
N VAL A 134 -20.77 3.42 -7.23
CA VAL A 134 -19.93 2.87 -6.17
C VAL A 134 -20.71 1.90 -5.27
N LYS A 135 -21.94 2.25 -4.86
CA LYS A 135 -22.80 1.37 -4.07
C LYS A 135 -23.29 0.12 -4.81
N LYS A 136 -23.35 0.17 -6.14
CA LYS A 136 -23.79 -0.97 -6.96
C LYS A 136 -22.64 -1.95 -7.23
N THR A 137 -21.42 -1.43 -7.29
CA THR A 137 -20.23 -2.21 -7.58
C THR A 137 -19.72 -2.87 -6.31
N GLU A 138 -19.54 -4.19 -6.34
CA GLU A 138 -19.00 -4.93 -5.21
C GLU A 138 -17.47 -4.78 -5.15
N ALA A 139 -17.02 -3.68 -4.56
CA ALA A 139 -15.61 -3.39 -4.32
C ALA A 139 -15.41 -3.06 -2.84
N ASP A 140 -14.31 -3.57 -2.29
CA ASP A 140 -13.95 -3.38 -0.88
C ASP A 140 -13.09 -2.11 -0.70
N ALA A 141 -12.45 -1.63 -1.78
CA ALA A 141 -11.70 -0.39 -1.82
C ALA A 141 -11.76 0.28 -3.20
N TRP A 142 -11.60 1.61 -3.23
CA TRP A 142 -11.61 2.41 -4.46
C TRP A 142 -10.34 3.22 -4.63
N ILE A 143 -9.71 3.10 -5.80
CA ILE A 143 -8.65 3.98 -6.26
C ILE A 143 -9.25 4.92 -7.30
N VAL A 144 -9.22 6.22 -7.05
CA VAL A 144 -9.84 7.23 -7.92
C VAL A 144 -8.77 8.14 -8.52
N SER A 145 -8.65 8.11 -9.84
CA SER A 145 -7.67 8.92 -10.58
C SER A 145 -8.26 10.27 -10.96
N ALA A 146 -7.53 11.35 -10.71
CA ALA A 146 -7.90 12.74 -11.09
C ALA A 146 -9.34 13.17 -10.70
N GLY A 147 -9.85 12.65 -9.57
CA GLY A 147 -11.12 13.07 -9.00
C GLY A 147 -11.12 14.57 -8.64
N SER A 148 -12.26 15.24 -8.83
CA SER A 148 -12.41 16.60 -8.27
C SER A 148 -12.37 16.53 -6.73
N ARG A 149 -12.01 17.63 -6.08
CA ARG A 149 -11.95 17.71 -4.61
C ARG A 149 -13.25 17.23 -3.96
N GLU A 150 -14.40 17.61 -4.52
CA GLU A 150 -15.72 17.20 -4.02
C GLU A 150 -15.92 15.68 -4.08
N ILE A 151 -15.49 15.05 -5.19
CA ILE A 151 -15.57 13.60 -5.37
C ILE A 151 -14.65 12.89 -4.37
N LEU A 152 -13.40 13.33 -4.26
CA LEU A 152 -12.43 12.72 -3.34
C LEU A 152 -12.89 12.83 -1.87
N GLN A 153 -13.42 14.00 -1.47
CA GLN A 153 -14.00 14.19 -0.14
C GLN A 153 -15.21 13.31 0.12
N TRP A 154 -16.01 13.03 -0.91
CA TRP A 154 -17.14 12.11 -0.78
C TRP A 154 -16.66 10.68 -0.55
N PHE A 155 -15.63 10.21 -1.27
CA PHE A 155 -15.04 8.89 -1.07
C PHE A 155 -14.45 8.72 0.34
N THR A 156 -13.82 9.76 0.91
CA THR A 156 -13.28 9.71 2.28
C THR A 156 -14.35 9.60 3.37
N LYS A 157 -15.61 9.94 3.05
CA LYS A 157 -16.75 9.89 4.00
C LYS A 157 -17.55 8.60 3.90
N GLN A 158 -17.20 7.68 3.01
CA GLN A 158 -17.85 6.36 2.95
C GLN A 158 -17.16 5.47 4.00
N GLU A 159 -17.80 5.31 5.16
CA GLU A 159 -17.55 4.22 6.11
C GLU A 159 -18.47 3.04 5.81
#